data_AF-A0A0J8JLZ5-F1
#
_entry.id   AF-A0A0J8JLZ5-F1
#
_cell.length_a   1.000
_cell.length_b   1.000
_cell.length_c   1.000
_cell.angle_alpha   90.00
_cell.angle_beta   90.00
_cell.angle_gamma   90.00
#
_symmetry.space_group_name_H-M   'P 1'
#
loop_
_entity.id
_entity.type
_entity.pdbx_description
1 polymer ?
#
loop_
_entity_poly.entity_id
_entity_poly.type
_entity_poly.pdbx_seq_one_letter_code
_entity_poly.pdbx_strand_id
1 'polypeptide(L)'
;MPKEWVLRLSCLLLFCTSTGCASNKETIKNTQLEASRAQFLLLKQSDSASLNLKKLAKLEQSFAKHDDLDNLWQVYYLTAKLHYQNKNTGQASNSIQQCINLTQFFTNKEALQTCQIFNVFIKPSQTQIYSEILVKPASNHIETLVLAYSGEIDLAFEKKEAIPKENLSERAYLYYMYGKKHADKDNIKLALNLFKQTNQSLYVTDCLYLLSKLYQTESNYAQAEFYATRALASASANNHKHLASIESLLNELKNVR
;
A
#
# COMPACT_ATOMS: atom_id res chain seq x y z
N MET A 1 28.85 -70.53 22.36
CA MET A 1 27.76 -70.55 23.37
C MET A 1 27.46 -69.13 23.79
N PRO A 2 26.20 -68.78 24.09
CA PRO A 2 24.95 -69.21 23.43
C PRO A 2 24.07 -67.95 23.09
N LYS A 3 22.90 -67.93 22.43
CA LYS A 3 21.76 -68.84 22.15
C LYS A 3 21.18 -68.50 20.73
N GLU A 4 20.65 -69.37 19.85
CA GLU A 4 19.60 -70.44 19.94
C GLU A 4 18.17 -69.86 20.01
N TRP A 5 17.15 -70.11 19.13
CA TRP A 5 16.90 -70.91 17.89
C TRP A 5 16.08 -70.03 16.88
N VAL A 6 15.98 -70.18 15.54
CA VAL A 6 15.44 -71.22 14.61
C VAL A 6 13.98 -71.68 14.85
N LEU A 7 13.08 -71.37 13.88
CA LEU A 7 11.92 -72.14 13.31
C LEU A 7 11.08 -71.12 12.47
N ARG A 8 10.74 -71.32 11.19
CA ARG A 8 9.67 -72.19 10.60
C ARG A 8 8.29 -71.96 11.25
N LEU A 9 7.15 -71.89 10.55
CA LEU A 9 6.79 -72.42 9.23
C LEU A 9 5.64 -71.60 8.56
N SER A 10 5.37 -71.93 7.30
CA SER A 10 4.41 -71.41 6.31
C SER A 10 2.93 -71.30 6.68
N CYS A 11 2.23 -70.54 5.82
CA CYS A 11 0.83 -70.70 5.39
C CYS A 11 -0.31 -70.37 6.37
N LEU A 12 -0.98 -69.23 6.11
CA LEU A 12 -2.43 -69.22 5.98
C LEU A 12 -2.89 -68.11 5.01
N LEU A 13 -3.44 -68.53 3.87
CA LEU A 13 -4.24 -67.67 3.00
C LEU A 13 -5.57 -67.40 3.72
N LEU A 14 -5.91 -66.13 3.94
CA LEU A 14 -7.31 -65.73 4.08
C LEU A 14 -7.59 -64.53 3.19
N PHE A 15 -8.38 -64.78 2.15
CA PHE A 15 -9.09 -63.73 1.43
C PHE A 15 -10.13 -63.12 2.38
N CYS A 16 -9.91 -61.89 2.81
CA CYS A 16 -10.97 -61.02 3.28
C CYS A 16 -11.03 -59.79 2.37
N THR A 17 -11.82 -59.90 1.31
CA THR A 17 -12.31 -58.74 0.56
C THR A 17 -13.23 -57.94 1.48
N SER A 18 -12.73 -56.84 2.02
CA SER A 18 -13.58 -55.77 2.54
C SER A 18 -13.31 -54.50 1.74
N THR A 19 -14.38 -53.94 1.17
CA THR A 19 -14.39 -52.64 0.51
C THR A 19 -14.18 -51.55 1.56
N GLY A 20 -12.92 -51.35 1.96
CA GLY A 20 -12.51 -50.17 2.70
C GLY A 20 -12.60 -48.98 1.77
N CYS A 21 -13.60 -48.12 1.97
CA CYS A 21 -13.75 -46.88 1.22
C CYS A 21 -12.41 -46.14 1.21
N ALA A 22 -11.84 -45.96 0.01
CA ALA A 22 -10.86 -44.91 -0.18
C ALA A 22 -11.58 -43.61 0.16
N SER A 23 -11.36 -43.10 1.38
CA SER A 23 -11.69 -41.72 1.66
C SER A 23 -10.74 -40.91 0.80
N ASN A 24 -11.27 -40.50 -0.36
CA ASN A 24 -10.82 -39.27 -0.97
C ASN A 24 -10.86 -38.24 0.16
N LYS A 25 -9.68 -37.89 0.68
CA LYS A 25 -9.41 -36.55 1.16
C LYS A 25 -9.51 -35.65 -0.06
N GLU A 26 -10.73 -35.47 -0.56
CA GLU A 26 -11.08 -34.28 -1.27
C GLU A 26 -10.70 -33.16 -0.32
N THR A 27 -9.63 -32.46 -0.69
CA THR A 27 -9.30 -31.18 -0.12
C THR A 27 -10.53 -30.32 -0.34
N ILE A 28 -11.36 -30.18 0.70
CA ILE A 28 -12.52 -29.29 0.70
C ILE A 28 -11.94 -27.89 0.55
N LYS A 29 -11.72 -27.47 -0.70
CA LYS A 29 -11.35 -26.11 -1.06
C LYS A 29 -12.42 -25.24 -0.43
N ASN A 30 -12.04 -24.48 0.58
CA ASN A 30 -12.97 -23.62 1.29
C ASN A 30 -13.39 -22.50 0.32
N THR A 31 -14.49 -22.74 -0.39
CA THR A 31 -15.00 -21.88 -1.46
C THR A 31 -15.30 -20.47 -0.95
N GLN A 32 -15.65 -20.33 0.33
CA GLN A 32 -15.82 -19.04 1.00
C GLN A 32 -14.49 -18.29 1.17
N LEU A 33 -13.43 -18.97 1.59
CA LEU A 33 -12.09 -18.35 1.72
C LEU A 33 -11.53 -17.94 0.35
N GLU A 34 -11.60 -18.82 -0.65
CA GLU A 34 -11.15 -18.51 -2.01
C GLU A 34 -11.96 -17.37 -2.65
N ALA A 35 -13.27 -17.33 -2.45
CA ALA A 35 -14.09 -16.18 -2.85
C ALA A 35 -13.68 -14.88 -2.12
N SER A 36 -13.29 -14.96 -0.85
CA SER A 36 -12.80 -13.81 -0.07
C SER A 36 -11.46 -13.31 -0.60
N ARG A 37 -10.52 -14.22 -0.93
CA ARG A 37 -9.23 -13.92 -1.57
C ARG A 37 -9.41 -13.26 -2.93
N ALA A 38 -10.30 -13.79 -3.78
CA ALA A 38 -10.61 -13.21 -5.08
C ALA A 38 -11.24 -11.80 -4.95
N GLN A 39 -12.20 -11.62 -4.03
CA GLN A 39 -12.76 -10.30 -3.73
C GLN A 39 -11.70 -9.32 -3.22
N PHE A 40 -10.75 -9.79 -2.40
CA PHE A 40 -9.68 -8.96 -1.87
C PHE A 40 -8.66 -8.56 -2.94
N LEU A 41 -8.30 -9.47 -3.85
CA LEU A 41 -7.44 -9.17 -4.99
C LEU A 41 -8.04 -8.08 -5.88
N LEU A 42 -9.33 -8.20 -6.21
CA LEU A 42 -10.07 -7.15 -6.93
C LEU A 42 -10.08 -5.83 -6.15
N LEU A 43 -10.28 -5.89 -4.83
CA LEU A 43 -10.31 -4.71 -3.96
C LEU A 43 -8.94 -4.00 -3.85
N LYS A 44 -7.83 -4.73 -3.96
CA LYS A 44 -6.46 -4.17 -4.05
C LYS A 44 -6.16 -3.51 -5.40
N GLN A 45 -6.84 -3.93 -6.47
CA GLN A 45 -6.70 -3.38 -7.82
C GLN A 45 -7.66 -2.22 -8.11
N SER A 46 -8.76 -2.14 -7.35
CA SER A 46 -9.80 -1.13 -7.52
C SER A 46 -9.47 0.19 -6.83
N ASP A 47 -10.02 1.28 -7.37
CA ASP A 47 -9.84 2.63 -6.84
C ASP A 47 -10.23 2.78 -5.37
N SER A 48 -9.55 3.69 -4.66
CA SER A 48 -9.82 4.02 -3.26
C SER A 48 -11.28 4.43 -2.98
N ALA A 49 -11.98 4.98 -3.98
CA ALA A 49 -13.40 5.30 -3.91
C ALA A 49 -14.33 4.08 -3.84
N SER A 50 -13.87 2.90 -4.30
CA SER A 50 -14.62 1.64 -4.25
C SER A 50 -14.35 0.81 -2.98
N LEU A 51 -13.29 1.18 -2.26
CA LEU A 51 -12.96 0.72 -0.91
C LEU A 51 -14.04 1.26 0.05
N ASN A 52 -14.73 0.38 0.77
CA ASN A 52 -15.57 0.81 1.88
C ASN A 52 -15.40 -0.10 3.10
N LEU A 53 -15.57 0.48 4.28
CA LEU A 53 -15.36 -0.19 5.57
C LEU A 53 -16.25 -1.44 5.73
N LYS A 54 -17.44 -1.47 5.13
CA LYS A 54 -18.34 -2.63 5.19
C LYS A 54 -17.82 -3.83 4.39
N LYS A 55 -17.13 -3.60 3.25
CA LYS A 55 -16.45 -4.67 2.50
C LYS A 55 -15.24 -5.18 3.27
N LEU A 56 -14.40 -4.27 3.78
CA LEU A 56 -13.20 -4.63 4.54
C LEU A 56 -13.55 -5.42 5.81
N ALA A 57 -14.57 -5.02 6.58
CA ALA A 57 -15.02 -5.75 7.77
C ALA A 57 -15.51 -7.18 7.47
N LYS A 58 -16.13 -7.42 6.30
CA LYS A 58 -16.51 -8.79 5.88
C LYS A 58 -15.29 -9.64 5.53
N LEU A 59 -14.28 -9.04 4.89
CA LEU A 59 -13.02 -9.71 4.58
C LEU A 59 -12.21 -10.01 5.84
N GLU A 60 -12.15 -9.07 6.79
CA GLU A 60 -11.55 -9.25 8.12
C GLU A 60 -12.16 -10.46 8.83
N GLN A 61 -13.50 -10.50 8.96
CA GLN A 61 -14.21 -11.63 9.56
C GLN A 61 -13.92 -12.97 8.85
N SER A 62 -13.82 -12.95 7.52
CA SER A 62 -13.54 -14.15 6.73
C SER A 62 -12.10 -14.63 6.92
N PHE A 63 -11.11 -13.73 6.88
CA PHE A 63 -9.70 -14.09 7.04
C PHE A 63 -9.36 -14.49 8.49
N ALA A 64 -9.91 -13.78 9.48
CA ALA A 64 -9.75 -14.13 10.89
C ALA A 64 -10.40 -15.48 11.24
N LYS A 65 -11.54 -15.84 10.62
CA LYS A 65 -12.18 -17.16 10.82
C LYS A 65 -11.34 -18.34 10.29
N HIS A 66 -10.43 -18.09 9.34
CA HIS A 66 -9.67 -19.13 8.64
C HIS A 66 -8.15 -18.98 8.82
N ASP A 67 -7.70 -18.19 9.79
CA ASP A 67 -6.28 -17.91 10.07
C ASP A 67 -5.48 -17.46 8.83
N ASP A 68 -6.11 -16.73 7.91
CA ASP A 68 -5.47 -16.20 6.70
C ASP A 68 -4.70 -14.91 7.05
N LEU A 69 -3.63 -15.07 7.84
CA LEU A 69 -2.87 -13.97 8.44
C LEU A 69 -2.28 -13.03 7.38
N ASP A 70 -1.83 -13.60 6.26
CA ASP A 70 -1.24 -12.87 5.12
C ASP A 70 -2.22 -11.88 4.50
N ASN A 71 -3.52 -12.23 4.39
CA ASN A 71 -4.51 -11.28 3.90
C ASN A 71 -5.11 -10.42 5.04
N LEU A 72 -5.18 -10.94 6.27
CA LEU A 72 -5.75 -10.24 7.42
C LEU A 72 -4.95 -8.97 7.79
N TRP A 73 -3.60 -9.02 7.80
CA TRP A 73 -2.81 -7.81 8.07
C TRP A 73 -3.00 -6.73 7.00
N GLN A 74 -3.13 -7.14 5.74
CA GLN A 74 -3.37 -6.22 4.62
C GLN A 74 -4.76 -5.57 4.73
N VAL A 75 -5.77 -6.31 5.22
CA VAL A 75 -7.09 -5.73 5.54
C VAL A 75 -6.97 -4.70 6.67
N TYR A 76 -6.25 -4.98 7.77
CA TYR A 76 -6.02 -4.00 8.83
C TYR A 76 -5.30 -2.74 8.33
N TYR A 77 -4.27 -2.90 7.49
CA TYR A 77 -3.54 -1.80 6.86
C TYR A 77 -4.44 -0.95 5.93
N LEU A 78 -5.27 -1.57 5.08
CA LEU A 78 -6.19 -0.86 4.19
C LEU A 78 -7.32 -0.17 4.97
N THR A 79 -7.84 -0.79 6.02
CA THR A 79 -8.83 -0.18 6.94
C THR A 79 -8.23 1.04 7.64
N ALA A 80 -6.98 0.97 8.10
CA ALA A 80 -6.26 2.11 8.68
C ALA A 80 -6.12 3.26 7.66
N LYS A 81 -5.71 2.96 6.41
CA LYS A 81 -5.61 3.94 5.32
C LYS A 81 -6.94 4.62 5.03
N LEU A 82 -8.02 3.86 4.94
CA LEU A 82 -9.36 4.40 4.67
C LEU A 82 -9.88 5.25 5.83
N HIS A 83 -9.63 4.87 7.08
CA HIS A 83 -9.97 5.73 8.22
C HIS A 83 -9.17 7.03 8.22
N TYR A 84 -7.87 6.98 7.92
CA TYR A 84 -7.01 8.16 7.84
C TYR A 84 -7.45 9.12 6.72
N GLN A 85 -7.75 8.59 5.53
CA GLN A 85 -8.33 9.37 4.41
C GLN A 85 -9.65 10.05 4.80
N ASN A 86 -10.51 9.34 5.55
CA ASN A 86 -11.75 9.88 6.11
C ASN A 86 -11.55 10.73 7.38
N LYS A 87 -10.32 11.17 7.68
CA LYS A 87 -9.94 12.01 8.85
C LYS A 87 -10.26 11.38 10.23
N ASN A 88 -10.57 10.09 10.29
CA ASN A 88 -10.88 9.35 11.51
C ASN A 88 -9.60 8.78 12.14
N THR A 89 -8.70 9.66 12.59
CA THR A 89 -7.35 9.31 13.05
C THR A 89 -7.32 8.30 14.22
N GLY A 90 -8.29 8.37 15.14
CA GLY A 90 -8.42 7.39 16.23
C GLY A 90 -8.69 5.97 15.71
N GLN A 91 -9.62 5.81 14.78
CA GLN A 91 -9.91 4.51 14.17
C GLN A 91 -8.75 4.02 13.28
N ALA A 92 -8.07 4.94 12.57
CA ALA A 92 -6.85 4.61 11.84
C ALA A 92 -5.75 4.08 12.77
N SER A 93 -5.56 4.71 13.94
CA SER A 93 -4.62 4.26 14.97
C SER A 93 -4.99 2.89 15.54
N ASN A 94 -6.27 2.59 15.72
CA ASN A 94 -6.72 1.28 16.20
C ASN A 94 -6.40 0.18 15.17
N SER A 95 -6.79 0.39 13.91
CA SER A 95 -6.56 -0.56 12.82
C SER A 95 -5.07 -0.79 12.52
N ILE A 96 -4.23 0.26 12.57
CA ILE A 96 -2.80 0.07 12.35
C ILE A 96 -2.12 -0.66 13.51
N GLN A 97 -2.59 -0.47 14.76
CA GLN A 97 -2.09 -1.23 15.91
C GLN A 97 -2.48 -2.71 15.81
N GLN A 98 -3.67 -3.04 15.30
CA GLN A 98 -4.05 -4.43 14.99
C GLN A 98 -3.09 -5.04 13.94
N CYS A 99 -2.74 -4.30 12.88
CA CYS A 99 -1.74 -4.78 11.93
C CYS A 99 -0.38 -5.02 12.58
N ILE A 100 0.15 -4.07 13.36
CA ILE A 100 1.45 -4.18 14.03
C ILE A 100 1.47 -5.41 14.97
N ASN A 101 0.45 -5.56 15.81
CA ASN A 101 0.35 -6.68 16.74
C ASN A 101 0.32 -8.03 16.00
N LEU A 102 -0.46 -8.13 14.91
CA LEU A 102 -0.58 -9.35 14.12
C LEU A 102 0.74 -9.69 13.41
N THR A 103 1.33 -8.75 12.69
CA THR A 103 2.57 -8.94 11.92
C THR A 103 3.80 -9.21 12.80
N GLN A 104 3.81 -8.67 14.02
CA GLN A 104 4.78 -9.02 15.05
C GLN A 104 4.61 -10.47 15.55
N PHE A 105 3.38 -10.98 15.66
CA PHE A 105 3.09 -12.34 16.13
C PHE A 105 3.57 -13.43 15.16
N PHE A 106 3.26 -13.31 13.86
CA PHE A 106 3.68 -14.31 12.85
C PHE A 106 4.99 -13.96 12.12
N THR A 107 5.79 -13.04 12.69
CA THR A 107 7.16 -12.69 12.25
C THR A 107 7.36 -12.27 10.78
N ASN A 108 6.31 -11.81 10.09
CA ASN A 108 6.46 -11.17 8.79
C ASN A 108 7.01 -9.74 8.94
N LYS A 109 8.34 -9.62 8.86
CA LYS A 109 9.08 -8.38 9.10
C LYS A 109 8.75 -7.26 8.10
N GLU A 110 8.49 -7.58 6.84
CA GLU A 110 8.16 -6.58 5.82
C GLU A 110 6.76 -6.01 6.02
N ALA A 111 5.79 -6.86 6.36
CA ALA A 111 4.44 -6.43 6.76
C ALA A 111 4.48 -5.58 8.05
N LEU A 112 5.29 -5.99 9.05
CA LEU A 112 5.49 -5.22 10.28
C LEU A 112 6.04 -3.82 9.98
N GLN A 113 7.13 -3.72 9.22
CA GLN A 113 7.73 -2.42 8.90
C GLN A 113 6.82 -1.56 8.01
N THR A 114 6.06 -2.16 7.09
CA THR A 114 5.00 -1.48 6.32
C THR A 114 3.96 -0.82 7.24
N CYS A 115 3.49 -1.54 8.25
CA CYS A 115 2.49 -1.02 9.19
C CYS A 115 3.10 -0.03 10.22
N GLN A 116 4.36 -0.20 10.61
CA GLN A 116 5.09 0.78 11.42
C GLN A 116 5.27 2.11 10.69
N ILE A 117 5.68 2.09 9.41
CA ILE A 117 5.78 3.30 8.56
C ILE A 117 4.45 4.04 8.52
N PHE A 118 3.34 3.34 8.26
CA PHE A 118 2.03 4.00 8.21
C PHE A 118 1.52 4.48 9.59
N ASN A 119 1.96 3.86 10.68
CA ASN A 119 1.71 4.40 12.02
C ASN A 119 2.43 5.75 12.27
N VAL A 120 3.62 5.99 11.69
CA VAL A 120 4.27 7.33 11.72
C VAL A 120 3.45 8.37 10.97
N PHE A 121 2.78 8.01 9.86
CA PHE A 121 1.84 8.91 9.17
C PHE A 121 0.65 9.31 10.04
N ILE A 122 0.15 8.40 10.86
CA ILE A 122 -0.95 8.68 11.79
C ILE A 122 -0.45 9.45 13.02
N LYS A 123 0.79 9.20 13.46
CA LYS A 123 1.45 9.80 14.63
C LYS A 123 2.82 10.39 14.27
N PRO A 124 2.89 11.61 13.71
CA PRO A 124 4.16 12.23 13.29
C PRO A 124 5.17 12.47 14.41
N SER A 125 4.80 12.29 15.68
CA SER A 125 5.73 12.29 16.82
C SER A 125 6.56 11.01 16.98
N GLN A 126 6.32 9.97 16.15
CA GLN A 126 7.01 8.69 16.23
C GLN A 126 8.07 8.49 15.13
N THR A 127 8.67 9.58 14.64
CA THR A 127 9.67 9.54 13.54
C THR A 127 10.93 8.73 13.85
N GLN A 128 11.24 8.43 15.11
CA GLN A 128 12.35 7.53 15.47
C GLN A 128 12.22 6.12 14.86
N ILE A 129 10.99 5.69 14.54
CA ILE A 129 10.71 4.44 13.82
C ILE A 129 11.44 4.38 12.47
N TYR A 130 11.62 5.53 11.79
CA TYR A 130 12.37 5.57 10.54
C TYR A 130 13.85 5.22 10.75
N SER A 131 14.50 5.81 11.76
CA SER A 131 15.89 5.43 12.11
C SER A 131 16.01 3.97 12.56
N GLU A 132 15.05 3.45 13.33
CA GLU A 132 15.02 2.05 13.75
C GLU A 132 14.92 1.08 12.56
N ILE A 133 14.08 1.41 11.56
CA ILE A 133 13.96 0.60 10.34
C ILE A 133 15.22 0.68 9.49
N LEU A 134 15.84 1.86 9.33
CA LEU A 134 17.05 2.03 8.51
C LEU A 134 18.27 1.25 9.05
N VAL A 135 18.36 1.00 10.36
CA VAL A 135 19.40 0.14 10.94
C VAL A 135 19.30 -1.31 10.46
N LYS A 136 18.07 -1.80 10.21
CA LYS A 136 17.84 -3.17 9.73
C LYS A 136 16.54 -3.25 8.91
N PRO A 137 16.52 -2.80 7.65
CA PRO A 137 15.33 -2.88 6.81
C PRO A 137 14.94 -4.35 6.52
N ALA A 138 13.67 -4.61 6.23
CA ALA A 138 13.19 -5.93 5.82
C ALA A 138 13.57 -6.24 4.37
N SER A 139 13.59 -5.21 3.53
CA SER A 139 13.90 -5.26 2.11
C SER A 139 14.42 -3.89 1.63
N ASN A 140 15.04 -3.85 0.45
CA ASN A 140 15.43 -2.60 -0.20
C ASN A 140 14.20 -1.72 -0.53
N HIS A 141 13.03 -2.33 -0.71
CA HIS A 141 11.76 -1.62 -0.91
C HIS A 141 11.42 -0.80 0.33
N ILE A 142 11.41 -1.43 1.51
CA ILE A 142 11.17 -0.76 2.80
C ILE A 142 12.22 0.32 3.08
N GLU A 143 13.51 0.05 2.83
CA GLU A 143 14.57 1.04 2.97
C GLU A 143 14.28 2.30 2.11
N THR A 144 13.92 2.10 0.84
CA THR A 144 13.60 3.18 -0.11
C THR A 144 12.39 4.00 0.34
N LEU A 145 11.34 3.35 0.84
CA LEU A 145 10.18 4.05 1.40
C LEU A 145 10.55 4.90 2.61
N VAL A 146 11.34 4.36 3.54
CA VAL A 146 11.73 5.11 4.74
C VAL A 146 12.63 6.29 4.39
N LEU A 147 13.58 6.14 3.47
CA LEU A 147 14.37 7.27 2.96
C LEU A 147 13.48 8.35 2.33
N ALA A 148 12.49 7.96 1.52
CA ALA A 148 11.55 8.90 0.91
C ALA A 148 10.70 9.65 1.96
N TYR A 149 10.31 8.98 3.04
CA TYR A 149 9.45 9.54 4.10
C TYR A 149 10.21 10.29 5.20
N SER A 150 11.49 10.01 5.42
CA SER A 150 12.38 10.78 6.30
C SER A 150 12.90 12.07 5.66
N GLY A 151 12.80 12.19 4.33
CA GLY A 151 13.27 13.35 3.57
C GLY A 151 14.60 13.15 2.85
N GLU A 152 15.18 11.96 2.91
CA GLU A 152 16.41 11.55 2.20
C GLU A 152 16.10 11.21 0.73
N ILE A 153 15.49 12.18 0.03
CA ILE A 153 14.85 11.98 -1.27
C ILE A 153 15.83 11.53 -2.37
N ASP A 154 17.10 11.95 -2.31
CA ASP A 154 18.07 11.61 -3.36
C ASP A 154 18.48 10.15 -3.25
N LEU A 155 18.82 9.69 -2.03
CA LEU A 155 19.13 8.29 -1.73
C LEU A 155 17.93 7.37 -2.01
N ALA A 156 16.71 7.82 -1.73
CA ALA A 156 15.50 7.10 -2.12
C ALA A 156 15.36 7.00 -3.65
N PHE A 157 15.70 8.06 -4.39
CA PHE A 157 15.56 8.11 -5.84
C PHE A 157 16.63 7.31 -6.60
N GLU A 158 17.83 7.19 -6.05
CA GLU A 158 18.85 6.23 -6.50
C GLU A 158 18.29 4.80 -6.44
N LYS A 159 17.66 4.45 -5.31
CA LYS A 159 17.06 3.14 -5.04
C LYS A 159 15.65 2.92 -5.63
N LYS A 160 15.12 3.83 -6.47
CA LYS A 160 13.72 3.80 -6.98
C LYS A 160 13.26 2.47 -7.60
N GLU A 161 14.15 1.70 -8.22
CA GLU A 161 13.82 0.40 -8.83
C GLU A 161 13.54 -0.70 -7.79
N ALA A 162 13.83 -0.45 -6.50
CA ALA A 162 13.42 -1.31 -5.40
C ALA A 162 11.92 -1.16 -5.04
N ILE A 163 11.22 -0.13 -5.53
CA ILE A 163 9.76 -0.04 -5.41
C ILE A 163 9.13 -0.85 -6.55
N PRO A 164 8.31 -1.90 -6.27
CA PRO A 164 7.71 -2.73 -7.31
C PRO A 164 6.90 -1.91 -8.33
N LYS A 165 6.99 -2.27 -9.62
CA LYS A 165 6.47 -1.45 -10.72
C LYS A 165 4.96 -1.25 -10.65
N GLU A 166 4.26 -2.24 -10.13
CA GLU A 166 2.83 -2.31 -9.82
C GLU A 166 2.42 -1.44 -8.63
N ASN A 167 3.35 -1.03 -7.76
CA ASN A 167 3.05 -0.15 -6.63
C ASN A 167 3.05 1.33 -7.07
N LEU A 168 2.11 1.65 -7.96
CA LEU A 168 1.99 2.94 -8.63
C LEU A 168 1.91 4.12 -7.63
N SER A 169 1.30 3.92 -6.46
CA SER A 169 1.11 4.97 -5.44
C SER A 169 2.42 5.42 -4.80
N GLU A 170 3.29 4.47 -4.45
CA GLU A 170 4.59 4.75 -3.83
C GLU A 170 5.58 5.31 -4.85
N ARG A 171 5.56 4.77 -6.08
CA ARG A 171 6.35 5.31 -7.20
C ARG A 171 5.93 6.76 -7.50
N ALA A 172 4.62 7.04 -7.57
CA ALA A 172 4.11 8.40 -7.75
C ALA A 172 4.62 9.36 -6.66
N TYR A 173 4.59 8.93 -5.41
CA TYR A 173 5.08 9.72 -4.28
C TYR A 173 6.59 10.01 -4.39
N LEU A 174 7.41 9.01 -4.71
CA LEU A 174 8.86 9.20 -4.88
C LEU A 174 9.18 10.16 -6.04
N TYR A 175 8.53 9.99 -7.21
CA TYR A 175 8.68 10.91 -8.34
C TYR A 175 8.22 12.34 -8.02
N TYR A 176 7.13 12.50 -7.26
CA TYR A 176 6.65 13.81 -6.81
C TYR A 176 7.62 14.48 -5.85
N MET A 177 8.13 13.77 -4.84
CA MET A 177 9.06 14.32 -3.87
C MET A 177 10.40 14.70 -4.51
N TYR A 178 10.94 13.86 -5.40
CA TYR A 178 12.15 14.17 -6.15
C TYR A 178 11.95 15.36 -7.09
N GLY A 179 10.89 15.33 -7.91
CA GLY A 179 10.57 16.42 -8.83
C GLY A 179 10.29 17.75 -8.13
N LYS A 180 9.67 17.71 -6.95
CA LYS A 180 9.48 18.89 -6.09
C LYS A 180 10.79 19.43 -5.50
N LYS A 181 11.70 18.56 -5.08
CA LYS A 181 13.01 18.97 -4.53
C LYS A 181 13.90 19.61 -5.59
N HIS A 182 13.92 19.04 -6.80
CA HIS A 182 14.84 19.42 -7.88
C HIS A 182 14.21 20.30 -8.97
N ALA A 183 12.98 20.79 -8.77
CA ALA A 183 12.21 21.56 -9.75
C ALA A 183 12.01 20.84 -11.11
N ASP A 184 12.08 19.51 -11.10
CA ASP A 184 12.05 18.66 -12.31
C ASP A 184 10.60 18.38 -12.74
N LYS A 185 10.19 19.09 -13.79
CA LYS A 185 8.86 19.00 -14.41
C LYS A 185 8.53 17.61 -14.95
N ASP A 186 9.51 16.83 -15.41
CA ASP A 186 9.23 15.54 -16.06
C ASP A 186 8.98 14.45 -15.02
N ASN A 187 9.71 14.47 -13.90
CA ASN A 187 9.37 13.67 -12.73
C ASN A 187 8.00 14.07 -12.12
N ILE A 188 7.64 15.37 -12.10
CA ILE A 188 6.30 15.80 -11.66
C ILE A 188 5.20 15.36 -12.64
N LYS A 189 5.43 15.40 -13.95
CA LYS A 189 4.47 14.87 -14.96
C LYS A 189 4.28 13.37 -14.81
N LEU A 190 5.35 12.62 -14.54
CA LEU A 190 5.30 11.18 -14.29
C LEU A 190 4.49 10.87 -13.02
N ALA A 191 4.76 11.60 -11.93
CA ALA A 191 3.97 11.50 -10.71
C ALA A 191 2.48 11.84 -10.94
N LEU A 192 2.17 12.91 -11.66
CA LEU A 192 0.81 13.31 -12.03
C LEU A 192 0.06 12.20 -12.79
N ASN A 193 0.74 11.49 -13.71
CA ASN A 193 0.14 10.37 -14.43
C ASN A 193 -0.19 9.20 -13.49
N LEU A 194 0.76 8.81 -12.63
CA LEU A 194 0.58 7.71 -11.68
C LEU A 194 -0.46 8.04 -10.58
N PHE A 195 -0.54 9.30 -10.12
CA PHE A 195 -1.58 9.73 -9.17
C PHE A 195 -2.97 9.78 -9.78
N LYS A 196 -3.11 10.03 -11.09
CA LYS A 196 -4.38 9.86 -11.81
C LYS A 196 -4.78 8.38 -11.88
N GLN A 197 -3.84 7.49 -12.23
CA GLN A 197 -4.07 6.03 -12.27
C GLN A 197 -4.43 5.42 -10.91
N THR A 198 -4.07 6.08 -9.81
CA THR A 198 -4.40 5.65 -8.43
C THR A 198 -5.48 6.50 -7.76
N ASN A 199 -6.13 7.39 -8.52
CA ASN A 199 -7.20 8.29 -8.08
C ASN A 199 -6.88 9.11 -6.81
N GLN A 200 -5.63 9.54 -6.66
CA GLN A 200 -5.16 10.37 -5.55
C GLN A 200 -5.31 11.86 -5.86
N SER A 201 -6.55 12.34 -5.87
CA SER A 201 -6.94 13.69 -6.30
C SER A 201 -6.21 14.85 -5.60
N LEU A 202 -5.85 14.69 -4.33
CA LEU A 202 -5.05 15.69 -3.59
C LEU A 202 -3.64 15.83 -4.22
N TYR A 203 -2.94 14.72 -4.45
CA TYR A 203 -1.62 14.74 -5.10
C TYR A 203 -1.69 15.13 -6.58
N VAL A 204 -2.77 14.81 -7.29
CA VAL A 204 -3.05 15.36 -8.64
C VAL A 204 -3.11 16.89 -8.59
N THR A 205 -3.79 17.46 -7.59
CA THR A 205 -3.88 18.92 -7.38
C THR A 205 -2.52 19.53 -7.08
N ASP A 206 -1.75 18.94 -6.16
CA ASP A 206 -0.37 19.36 -5.83
C ASP A 206 0.55 19.36 -7.06
N CYS A 207 0.53 18.30 -7.87
CA CYS A 207 1.36 18.19 -9.07
C CYS A 207 0.99 19.24 -10.14
N LEU A 208 -0.31 19.48 -10.37
CA LEU A 208 -0.79 20.51 -11.31
C LEU A 208 -0.38 21.91 -10.84
N TYR A 209 -0.54 22.22 -9.56
CA TYR A 209 -0.13 23.51 -8.99
C TYR A 209 1.39 23.71 -9.06
N LEU A 210 2.18 22.67 -8.79
CA LEU A 210 3.63 22.73 -8.87
C LEU A 210 4.13 22.94 -10.31
N LEU A 211 3.57 22.21 -11.29
CA LEU A 211 3.88 22.42 -12.71
C LEU A 211 3.56 23.85 -13.15
N SER A 212 2.44 24.41 -12.71
CA SER A 212 2.07 25.79 -13.01
C SER A 212 3.14 26.80 -12.54
N LYS A 213 3.57 26.69 -11.28
CA LYS A 213 4.64 27.55 -10.72
C LYS A 213 5.96 27.40 -11.47
N LEU A 214 6.36 26.18 -11.84
CA LEU A 214 7.60 25.96 -12.58
C LEU A 214 7.56 26.61 -13.97
N TYR A 215 6.44 26.48 -14.70
CA TYR A 215 6.28 27.19 -15.97
C TYR A 215 6.17 28.71 -15.81
N GLN A 216 5.62 29.22 -14.70
CA GLN A 216 5.63 30.65 -14.37
C GLN A 216 7.06 31.17 -14.14
N THR A 217 7.89 30.42 -13.41
CA THR A 217 9.32 30.75 -13.18
C THR A 217 10.12 30.80 -14.49
N GLU A 218 9.72 30.02 -15.49
CA GLU A 218 10.30 30.02 -16.85
C GLU A 218 9.66 31.05 -17.80
N SER A 219 8.80 31.94 -17.29
CA SER A 219 7.99 32.89 -18.07
C SER A 219 7.12 32.26 -19.17
N ASN A 220 6.87 30.94 -19.09
CA ASN A 220 5.96 30.22 -19.97
C ASN A 220 4.52 30.34 -19.46
N TYR A 221 3.99 31.56 -19.48
CA TYR A 221 2.69 31.91 -18.89
C TYR A 221 1.52 31.12 -19.51
N ALA A 222 1.62 30.71 -20.78
CA ALA A 222 0.63 29.86 -21.43
C ALA A 222 0.53 28.46 -20.79
N GLN A 223 1.66 27.79 -20.55
CA GLN A 223 1.66 26.51 -19.83
C GLN A 223 1.32 26.71 -18.35
N ALA A 224 1.82 27.77 -17.72
CA ALA A 224 1.51 28.09 -16.32
C ALA A 224 -0.01 28.21 -16.10
N GLU A 225 -0.73 28.97 -16.94
CA GLU A 225 -2.18 29.12 -16.85
C GLU A 225 -2.93 27.80 -17.15
N PHE A 226 -2.48 27.04 -18.15
CA PHE A 226 -3.05 25.73 -18.50
C PHE A 226 -3.02 24.75 -17.32
N TYR A 227 -1.94 24.76 -16.53
CA TYR A 227 -1.80 23.95 -15.33
C TYR A 227 -2.53 24.56 -14.12
N ALA A 228 -2.48 25.89 -13.91
CA ALA A 228 -3.22 26.56 -12.83
C ALA A 228 -4.74 26.35 -12.94
N THR A 229 -5.29 26.46 -14.14
CA THR A 229 -6.73 26.25 -14.40
C THR A 229 -7.18 24.84 -14.02
N ARG A 230 -6.35 23.83 -14.30
CA ARG A 230 -6.63 22.43 -13.90
C ARG A 230 -6.40 22.19 -12.42
N ALA A 231 -5.38 22.82 -11.83
CA ALA A 231 -5.16 22.79 -10.39
C ALA A 231 -6.38 23.37 -9.65
N LEU A 232 -6.95 24.47 -10.16
CA LEU A 232 -8.13 25.12 -9.58
C LEU A 232 -9.34 24.21 -9.62
N ALA A 233 -9.69 23.68 -10.81
CA ALA A 233 -10.80 22.75 -10.97
C ALA A 233 -10.68 21.51 -10.05
N SER A 234 -9.48 20.94 -9.92
CA SER A 234 -9.20 19.84 -8.99
C SER A 234 -9.30 20.27 -7.53
N ALA A 235 -8.81 21.47 -7.19
CA ALA A 235 -8.80 22.00 -5.82
C ALA A 235 -10.22 22.25 -5.30
N SER A 236 -11.08 22.88 -6.12
CA SER A 236 -12.47 23.16 -5.79
C SER A 236 -13.27 21.87 -5.60
N ALA A 237 -13.07 20.87 -6.46
CA ALA A 237 -13.77 19.58 -6.36
C ALA A 237 -13.36 18.73 -5.13
N ASN A 238 -12.20 19.00 -4.52
CA ASN A 238 -11.64 18.19 -3.43
C ASN A 238 -11.42 18.95 -2.12
N ASN A 239 -11.91 20.20 -2.00
CA ASN A 239 -11.69 21.10 -0.87
C ASN A 239 -10.19 21.18 -0.47
N HIS A 240 -9.34 21.46 -1.45
CA HIS A 240 -7.90 21.35 -1.31
C HIS A 240 -7.27 22.55 -0.57
N LYS A 241 -6.33 22.29 0.35
CA LYS A 241 -5.64 23.30 1.18
C LYS A 241 -4.95 24.45 0.41
N HIS A 242 -4.67 24.26 -0.87
CA HIS A 242 -4.00 25.24 -1.74
C HIS A 242 -4.95 26.03 -2.64
N LEU A 243 -6.28 25.89 -2.48
CA LEU A 243 -7.29 26.55 -3.33
C LEU A 243 -7.01 28.06 -3.50
N ALA A 244 -6.94 28.83 -2.41
CA ALA A 244 -6.67 30.26 -2.46
C ALA A 244 -5.31 30.62 -3.09
N SER A 245 -4.27 29.80 -2.88
CA SER A 245 -2.96 30.02 -3.50
C SER A 245 -2.96 29.77 -5.01
N ILE A 246 -3.80 28.82 -5.47
CA ILE A 246 -4.00 28.54 -6.89
C ILE A 246 -4.82 29.66 -7.55
N GLU A 247 -5.83 30.20 -6.85
CA GLU A 247 -6.63 31.35 -7.30
C GLU A 247 -5.77 32.61 -7.47
N SER A 248 -4.90 32.93 -6.50
CA SER A 248 -3.94 34.05 -6.61
C SER A 248 -3.05 33.89 -7.84
N LEU A 249 -2.39 32.73 -7.97
CA LEU A 249 -1.52 32.42 -9.10
C LEU A 249 -2.24 32.54 -10.45
N LEU A 250 -3.48 32.04 -10.55
CA LEU A 250 -4.24 32.13 -11.79
C LEU A 250 -4.62 33.57 -12.16
N ASN A 251 -4.88 34.43 -11.15
CA ASN A 251 -5.15 35.85 -11.37
C ASN A 251 -3.89 36.60 -11.78
N GLU A 252 -2.75 36.35 -11.13
CA GLU A 252 -1.43 36.88 -11.51
C GLU A 252 -1.10 36.54 -12.97
N LEU A 253 -1.25 35.27 -13.36
CA LEU A 253 -0.97 34.79 -14.72
C LEU A 253 -1.86 35.43 -15.80
N LYS A 254 -3.08 35.84 -15.45
CA LYS A 254 -3.99 36.55 -16.36
C LYS A 254 -3.65 38.03 -16.52
N ASN A 255 -3.07 38.64 -15.49
CA ASN A 255 -2.68 40.06 -15.49
C ASN A 255 -1.32 40.33 -16.19
N VAL A 256 -0.60 39.28 -16.60
CA VAL A 256 0.69 39.34 -17.31
C VAL A 256 0.51 39.12 -18.84
N ARG A 257 -0.74 39.16 -19.34
CA ARG A 257 -1.08 39.09 -20.78
C ARG A 257 -1.50 40.43 -21.34
#